data_AF-A0A820XQD1-F1
#
_entry.id   AF-A0A820XQD1-F1
#
_cell.length_a   1.000
_cell.length_b   1.000
_cell.length_c   1.000
_cell.angle_alpha   90.00
_cell.angle_beta   90.00
_cell.angle_gamma   90.00
#
_symmetry.space_group_name_H-M   'P 1'
#
loop_
_entity.id
_entity.type
_entity.pdbx_description
1 polymer ?
#
loop_
_entity_poly.entity_id
_entity_poly.type
_entity_poly.pdbx_seq_one_letter_code
_entity_poly.pdbx_strand_id
1 'polypeptide(L)'
;MDTKQHTSISHTVKETANCIYERLRSGISRDVSATRSTSHIIFVFGASGDLAKKKIYPTLWWLYRDGFLPEHVRIIGYARSQLTVEKIFENAAKYMKVQEDEHVKYKQFIDLNSYIAGSYDNGKDFENLNHQANKLSKQESAHRLFYLALPPSVYECVTELISLHCRPKSPGWLRLVVEKPFGKDLESSNKLSTHLSKFFTEEEIYRIDHYLGKEMVQNIIVLRFANQILSRVWNRDSIAAVSIIFKEDIGTQGRGGYFDEFGIIR
;
A
#
# COMPACT_ATOMS: atom_id res chain seq x y z
N MET A 1 -43.58 -19.09 11.85
CA MET A 1 -43.65 -18.47 10.51
C MET A 1 -42.43 -17.58 10.24
N ASP A 2 -41.39 -17.62 11.10
CA ASP A 2 -40.33 -16.60 11.19
C ASP A 2 -38.98 -16.99 10.57
N THR A 3 -38.83 -18.20 10.03
CA THR A 3 -37.56 -18.65 9.44
C THR A 3 -37.33 -18.18 8.00
N LYS A 4 -38.36 -17.67 7.30
CA LYS A 4 -38.23 -17.16 5.92
C LYS A 4 -37.83 -15.67 5.83
N GLN A 5 -38.09 -14.87 6.86
CA GLN A 5 -37.73 -13.44 6.86
C GLN A 5 -36.24 -13.19 7.12
N HIS A 6 -35.60 -13.98 7.99
CA HIS A 6 -34.17 -13.83 8.30
C HIS A 6 -33.25 -14.17 7.12
N THR A 7 -33.60 -15.18 6.31
CA THR A 7 -32.82 -15.54 5.12
C THR A 7 -32.91 -14.45 4.04
N SER A 8 -34.11 -13.88 3.85
CA SER A 8 -34.35 -12.81 2.88
C SER A 8 -33.52 -11.55 3.18
N ILE A 9 -33.46 -11.12 4.45
CA ILE A 9 -32.71 -9.90 4.83
C ILE A 9 -31.20 -10.10 4.63
N SER A 10 -30.67 -11.30 4.92
CA SER A 10 -29.25 -11.61 4.69
C SER A 10 -28.87 -11.61 3.20
N HIS A 11 -29.80 -12.04 2.33
CA HIS A 11 -29.65 -12.03 0.88
C HIS A 11 -29.67 -10.60 0.34
N THR A 12 -30.61 -9.78 0.81
CA THR A 12 -30.73 -8.37 0.42
C THR A 12 -29.52 -7.55 0.86
N VAL A 13 -28.93 -7.80 2.03
CA VAL A 13 -27.70 -7.12 2.47
C VAL A 13 -26.51 -7.51 1.58
N LYS A 14 -26.36 -8.79 1.21
CA LYS A 14 -25.33 -9.24 0.27
C LYS A 14 -25.51 -8.66 -1.13
N GLU A 15 -26.73 -8.59 -1.63
CA GLU A 15 -27.05 -7.98 -2.92
C GLU A 15 -26.81 -6.47 -2.92
N THR A 16 -27.12 -5.80 -1.81
CA THR A 16 -26.85 -4.36 -1.65
C THR A 16 -25.36 -4.09 -1.56
N ALA A 17 -24.60 -4.92 -0.83
CA ALA A 17 -23.14 -4.85 -0.78
C ALA A 17 -22.50 -5.10 -2.15
N ASN A 18 -22.98 -6.10 -2.90
CA ASN A 18 -22.55 -6.34 -4.29
C ASN A 18 -22.94 -5.19 -5.22
N CYS A 19 -24.11 -4.57 -5.04
CA CYS A 19 -24.53 -3.42 -5.84
C CYS A 19 -23.69 -2.17 -5.54
N ILE A 20 -23.33 -1.95 -4.27
CA ILE A 20 -22.40 -0.88 -3.86
C ILE A 20 -21.00 -1.17 -4.40
N TYR A 21 -20.55 -2.43 -4.36
CA TYR A 21 -19.28 -2.88 -4.93
C TYR A 21 -19.23 -2.66 -6.45
N GLU A 22 -20.27 -3.06 -7.17
CA GLU A 22 -20.39 -2.83 -8.62
C GLU A 22 -20.52 -1.34 -8.96
N ARG A 23 -21.15 -0.54 -8.09
CA ARG A 23 -21.20 0.92 -8.27
C ARG A 23 -19.85 1.58 -8.03
N LEU A 24 -19.12 1.18 -6.99
CA LEU A 24 -17.74 1.62 -6.75
C LEU A 24 -16.84 1.21 -7.92
N ARG A 25 -16.98 -0.03 -8.41
CA ARG A 25 -16.32 -0.53 -9.62
C ARG A 25 -16.67 0.33 -10.83
N SER A 26 -17.95 0.65 -11.05
CA SER A 26 -18.42 1.46 -12.20
C SER A 26 -18.02 2.94 -12.12
N GLY A 27 -17.94 3.50 -10.90
CA GLY A 27 -17.52 4.88 -10.62
C GLY A 27 -16.01 5.05 -10.82
N ILE A 28 -15.23 4.05 -10.41
CA ILE A 28 -13.81 3.92 -10.76
C ILE A 28 -13.66 3.61 -12.26
N SER A 29 -14.62 2.88 -12.87
CA SER A 29 -14.55 2.40 -14.25
C SER A 29 -14.54 3.48 -15.33
N ARG A 30 -14.97 4.71 -15.04
CA ARG A 30 -14.94 5.81 -16.04
C ARG A 30 -13.53 6.34 -16.30
N ASP A 31 -12.59 6.17 -15.36
CA ASP A 31 -11.14 6.40 -15.59
C ASP A 31 -10.39 5.12 -16.00
N VAL A 32 -10.90 3.93 -15.62
CA VAL A 32 -10.26 2.64 -15.92
C VAL A 32 -10.33 2.28 -17.41
N SER A 33 -11.24 2.83 -18.21
CA SER A 33 -11.27 2.54 -19.66
C SER A 33 -9.99 2.95 -20.39
N ALA A 34 -9.25 3.94 -19.88
CA ALA A 34 -7.93 4.33 -20.39
C ALA A 34 -6.78 3.40 -19.93
N THR A 35 -6.98 2.62 -18.85
CA THR A 35 -5.94 1.75 -18.25
C THR A 35 -5.85 0.35 -18.86
N ARG A 36 -6.74 0.00 -19.81
CA ARG A 36 -6.79 -1.35 -20.39
C ARG A 36 -5.59 -1.76 -21.25
N SER A 37 -4.68 -0.83 -21.58
CA SER A 37 -3.49 -1.13 -22.40
C SER A 37 -2.15 -0.77 -21.73
N THR A 38 -2.17 -0.17 -20.53
CA THR A 38 -0.94 0.29 -19.87
C THR A 38 -0.50 -0.68 -18.77
N SER A 39 0.72 -1.21 -18.90
CA SER A 39 1.30 -2.09 -17.89
C SER A 39 1.57 -1.31 -16.60
N HIS A 40 1.38 -1.99 -15.47
CA HIS A 40 1.68 -1.48 -14.14
C HIS A 40 2.80 -2.31 -13.50
N ILE A 41 3.75 -1.66 -12.87
CA ILE A 41 4.82 -2.31 -12.12
C ILE A 41 4.77 -1.83 -10.67
N ILE A 42 4.66 -2.78 -9.74
CA ILE A 42 4.72 -2.52 -8.31
C ILE A 42 6.08 -2.99 -7.80
N PHE A 43 6.92 -2.06 -7.38
CA PHE A 43 8.20 -2.35 -6.75
C PHE A 43 8.02 -2.43 -5.23
N VAL A 44 8.49 -3.52 -4.64
CA VAL A 44 8.51 -3.71 -3.18
C VAL A 44 9.96 -3.64 -2.72
N PHE A 45 10.40 -2.44 -2.33
CA PHE A 45 11.72 -2.22 -1.76
C PHE A 45 11.75 -2.72 -0.32
N GLY A 46 12.81 -3.45 0.05
CA GLY A 46 12.83 -4.16 1.33
C GLY A 46 11.99 -5.44 1.30
N ALA A 47 11.87 -6.09 0.13
CA ALA A 47 11.07 -7.31 -0.05
C ALA A 47 11.47 -8.47 0.87
N SER A 48 12.71 -8.51 1.36
CA SER A 48 13.16 -9.51 2.35
C SER A 48 12.76 -9.18 3.79
N GLY A 49 12.21 -7.99 4.03
CA GLY A 49 11.88 -7.46 5.34
C GLY A 49 10.57 -8.00 5.93
N ASP A 50 10.41 -7.75 7.23
CA ASP A 50 9.29 -8.26 8.02
C ASP A 50 7.94 -7.64 7.61
N LEU A 51 7.93 -6.34 7.28
CA LEU A 51 6.72 -5.64 6.79
C LEU A 51 6.25 -6.22 5.45
N ALA A 52 7.19 -6.46 4.53
CA ALA A 52 6.88 -7.05 3.23
C ALA A 52 6.25 -8.43 3.37
N LYS A 53 6.89 -9.30 4.16
CA LYS A 53 6.45 -10.68 4.44
C LYS A 53 5.08 -10.74 5.13
N LYS A 54 4.84 -9.88 6.13
CA LYS A 54 3.65 -9.95 7.02
C LYS A 54 2.45 -9.16 6.50
N LYS A 55 2.68 -8.13 5.68
CA LYS A 55 1.63 -7.19 5.26
C LYS A 55 1.59 -6.95 3.76
N ILE A 56 2.69 -6.54 3.13
CA ILE A 56 2.64 -6.06 1.73
C ILE A 56 2.29 -7.20 0.76
N TYR A 57 3.03 -8.31 0.77
CA TYR A 57 2.75 -9.44 -0.12
C TYR A 57 1.37 -10.06 0.14
N PRO A 58 0.94 -10.29 1.40
CA PRO A 58 -0.45 -10.68 1.70
C PRO A 58 -1.50 -9.71 1.15
N THR A 59 -1.32 -8.41 1.32
CA THR A 59 -2.26 -7.41 0.78
C THR A 59 -2.30 -7.44 -0.74
N LEU A 60 -1.15 -7.54 -1.42
CA LEU A 60 -1.10 -7.65 -2.88
C LEU A 60 -1.76 -8.94 -3.38
N TRP A 61 -1.60 -10.05 -2.65
CA TRP A 61 -2.31 -11.29 -2.93
C TRP A 61 -3.82 -11.11 -2.81
N TRP A 62 -4.33 -10.51 -1.72
CA TRP A 62 -5.76 -10.29 -1.55
C TRP A 62 -6.33 -9.38 -2.63
N LEU A 63 -5.62 -8.30 -3.00
CA LEU A 63 -6.01 -7.42 -4.10
C LEU A 63 -6.05 -8.17 -5.44
N TYR A 64 -5.10 -9.08 -5.68
CA TYR A 64 -5.08 -9.89 -6.89
C TYR A 64 -6.24 -10.89 -6.91
N ARG A 65 -6.43 -11.63 -5.80
CA ARG A 65 -7.49 -12.62 -5.63
C ARG A 65 -8.88 -12.01 -5.90
N ASP A 66 -9.10 -10.81 -5.38
CA ASP A 66 -10.37 -10.08 -5.43
C ASP A 66 -10.53 -9.26 -6.73
N GLY A 67 -9.52 -9.27 -7.62
CA GLY A 67 -9.59 -8.65 -8.95
C GLY A 67 -9.44 -7.13 -8.96
N PHE A 68 -8.80 -6.55 -7.93
CA PHE A 68 -8.53 -5.12 -7.82
C PHE A 68 -7.21 -4.68 -8.45
N LEU A 69 -6.30 -5.62 -8.76
CA LEU A 69 -5.09 -5.29 -9.49
C LEU A 69 -5.39 -5.15 -11.00
N PRO A 70 -4.66 -4.25 -11.70
CA PRO A 70 -4.73 -4.16 -13.16
C PRO A 70 -4.39 -5.49 -13.84
N GLU A 71 -5.00 -5.75 -14.99
CA GLU A 71 -4.80 -6.99 -15.76
C GLU A 71 -3.33 -7.20 -16.16
N HIS A 72 -2.61 -6.12 -16.49
CA HIS A 72 -1.21 -6.15 -16.90
C HIS A 72 -0.25 -5.65 -15.80
N VAL A 73 -0.29 -6.31 -14.63
CA VAL A 73 0.58 -5.98 -13.49
C VAL A 73 1.81 -6.89 -13.40
N ARG A 74 2.96 -6.33 -13.02
CA ARG A 74 4.15 -7.06 -12.58
C ARG A 74 4.54 -6.59 -11.18
N ILE A 75 4.95 -7.50 -10.32
CA ILE A 75 5.43 -7.17 -8.97
C ILE A 75 6.91 -7.50 -8.90
N ILE A 76 7.73 -6.54 -8.52
CA ILE A 76 9.18 -6.69 -8.46
C ILE A 76 9.65 -6.44 -7.02
N GLY A 77 10.08 -7.49 -6.34
CA GLY A 77 10.76 -7.37 -5.06
C GLY A 77 12.21 -6.92 -5.24
N TYR A 78 12.66 -5.98 -4.42
CA TYR A 78 14.03 -5.46 -4.43
C TYR A 78 14.62 -5.41 -3.03
N ALA A 79 15.77 -6.05 -2.83
CA ALA A 79 16.55 -5.94 -1.59
C ALA A 79 18.01 -6.42 -1.76
N ARG A 80 18.85 -6.15 -0.76
CA ARG A 80 20.27 -6.56 -0.73
C ARG A 80 20.48 -8.08 -0.67
N SER A 81 19.53 -8.81 -0.08
CA SER A 81 19.63 -10.26 0.13
C SER A 81 19.52 -11.00 -1.20
N GLN A 82 20.34 -12.03 -1.41
CA GLN A 82 20.18 -12.93 -2.55
C GLN A 82 19.08 -13.96 -2.23
N LEU A 83 17.86 -13.69 -2.71
CA LEU A 83 16.69 -14.54 -2.50
C LEU A 83 16.05 -14.90 -3.85
N THR A 84 15.28 -15.97 -3.86
CA THR A 84 14.41 -16.32 -4.97
C THR A 84 12.97 -15.95 -4.67
N VAL A 85 12.13 -15.86 -5.70
CA VAL A 85 10.69 -15.60 -5.55
C VAL A 85 10.05 -16.69 -4.70
N GLU A 86 10.39 -17.95 -4.92
CA GLU A 86 9.89 -19.09 -4.15
C GLU A 86 10.18 -18.92 -2.67
N LYS A 87 11.38 -18.45 -2.31
CA LYS A 87 11.74 -18.25 -0.91
C LYS A 87 10.97 -17.10 -0.25
N ILE A 88 10.67 -16.04 -1.00
CA ILE A 88 9.82 -14.94 -0.51
C ILE A 88 8.42 -15.47 -0.20
N PHE A 89 7.84 -16.25 -1.11
CA PHE A 89 6.49 -16.77 -0.97
C PHE A 89 6.39 -17.88 0.08
N GLU A 90 7.40 -18.74 0.22
CA GLU A 90 7.49 -19.71 1.31
C GLU A 90 7.47 -19.00 2.68
N ASN A 91 8.24 -17.91 2.80
CA ASN A 91 8.27 -17.10 4.01
C ASN A 91 6.91 -16.42 4.28
N ALA A 92 6.26 -15.89 3.24
CA ALA A 92 5.00 -15.16 3.38
C ALA A 92 3.77 -16.07 3.48
N ALA A 93 3.86 -17.35 3.11
CA ALA A 93 2.74 -18.28 2.97
C ALA A 93 1.78 -18.28 4.17
N LYS A 94 2.33 -18.30 5.40
CA LYS A 94 1.52 -18.29 6.63
C LYS A 94 0.64 -17.05 6.82
N TYR A 95 0.96 -15.93 6.16
CA TYR A 95 0.21 -14.68 6.25
C TYR A 95 -0.76 -14.49 5.07
N MET A 96 -0.57 -15.23 3.97
CA MET A 96 -1.41 -15.15 2.77
C MET A 96 -2.83 -15.67 2.98
N LYS A 97 -2.99 -16.69 3.86
CA LYS A 97 -4.27 -17.35 4.16
C LYS A 97 -5.01 -17.83 2.90
N VAL A 98 -4.25 -18.46 1.99
CA VAL A 98 -4.76 -19.03 0.73
C VAL A 98 -5.71 -20.18 1.04
N GLN A 99 -6.90 -20.17 0.43
CA GLN A 99 -7.88 -21.26 0.52
C GLN A 99 -7.59 -22.35 -0.54
N GLU A 100 -8.13 -23.56 -0.35
CA GLU A 100 -7.87 -24.69 -1.26
C GLU A 100 -8.33 -24.41 -2.71
N ASP A 101 -9.45 -23.72 -2.88
CA ASP A 101 -9.99 -23.34 -4.19
C ASP A 101 -9.23 -22.19 -4.85
N GLU A 102 -8.31 -21.53 -4.13
CA GLU A 102 -7.54 -20.39 -4.61
C GLU A 102 -6.15 -20.78 -5.17
N HIS A 103 -5.72 -22.04 -5.04
CA HIS A 103 -4.36 -22.47 -5.38
C HIS A 103 -3.93 -22.16 -6.82
N VAL A 104 -4.85 -22.27 -7.79
CA VAL A 104 -4.57 -21.96 -9.20
C VAL A 104 -4.27 -20.47 -9.37
N LYS A 105 -5.10 -19.60 -8.79
CA LYS A 105 -4.88 -18.14 -8.79
C LYS A 105 -3.62 -17.77 -8.02
N TYR A 106 -3.34 -18.46 -6.92
CA TYR A 106 -2.14 -18.21 -6.13
C TYR A 106 -0.86 -18.54 -6.91
N LYS A 107 -0.84 -19.63 -7.67
CA LYS A 107 0.28 -19.95 -8.56
C LYS A 107 0.45 -18.88 -9.64
N GLN A 108 -0.64 -18.46 -10.28
CA GLN A 108 -0.61 -17.36 -11.25
C GLN A 108 -0.08 -16.06 -10.63
N PHE A 109 -0.46 -15.75 -9.40
CA PHE A 109 0.07 -14.61 -8.66
C PHE A 109 1.58 -14.71 -8.47
N ILE A 110 2.10 -15.87 -8.06
CA ILE A 110 3.56 -16.09 -7.93
C ILE A 110 4.27 -15.85 -9.27
N ASP A 111 3.70 -16.31 -10.39
CA ASP A 111 4.27 -16.13 -11.73
C ASP A 111 4.32 -14.65 -12.18
N LEU A 112 3.50 -13.78 -11.60
CA LEU A 112 3.55 -12.32 -11.82
C LEU A 112 4.66 -11.62 -11.03
N ASN A 113 5.27 -12.32 -10.06
CA ASN A 113 6.29 -11.77 -9.21
C ASN A 113 7.69 -12.06 -9.76
N SER A 114 8.59 -11.11 -9.55
CA SER A 114 10.01 -11.23 -9.87
C SER A 114 10.82 -10.64 -8.72
N TYR A 115 12.07 -11.06 -8.58
CA TYR A 115 12.96 -10.56 -7.53
C TYR A 115 14.29 -10.14 -8.13
N ILE A 116 14.78 -8.98 -7.70
CA ILE A 116 16.07 -8.43 -8.11
C ILE A 116 16.85 -8.10 -6.85
N ALA A 117 18.05 -8.67 -6.73
CA ALA A 117 18.98 -8.31 -5.67
C ALA A 117 19.83 -7.11 -6.09
N GLY A 118 20.01 -6.16 -5.18
CA GLY A 118 20.83 -4.98 -5.42
C GLY A 118 20.98 -4.11 -4.17
N SER A 119 21.96 -3.22 -4.19
CA SER A 119 22.23 -2.27 -3.11
C SER A 119 21.28 -1.07 -3.14
N TYR A 120 21.25 -0.28 -2.06
CA TYR A 120 20.39 0.89 -1.95
C TYR A 120 21.11 2.20 -2.27
N ASP A 121 22.41 2.12 -2.54
CA ASP A 121 23.35 3.24 -2.66
C ASP A 121 24.17 3.22 -3.96
N ASN A 122 23.97 2.23 -4.84
CA ASN A 122 24.67 2.14 -6.12
C ASN A 122 23.74 2.43 -7.31
N GLY A 123 24.00 3.50 -8.06
CA GLY A 123 23.24 3.84 -9.27
C GLY A 123 23.20 2.75 -10.33
N LYS A 124 24.27 1.94 -10.48
CA LYS A 124 24.29 0.83 -11.46
C LYS A 124 23.24 -0.25 -11.15
N ASP A 125 22.96 -0.49 -9.88
CA ASP A 125 21.93 -1.46 -9.49
C ASP A 125 20.53 -0.95 -9.84
N PHE A 126 20.29 0.37 -9.74
CA PHE A 126 19.05 1.01 -10.16
C PHE A 126 18.90 1.07 -11.69
N GLU A 127 19.99 1.24 -12.43
CA GLU A 127 19.99 1.11 -13.90
C GLU A 127 19.60 -0.31 -14.32
N ASN A 128 20.19 -1.33 -13.67
CA ASN A 128 19.82 -2.72 -13.90
C ASN A 128 18.36 -2.99 -13.51
N LEU A 129 17.89 -2.46 -12.37
CA LEU A 129 16.49 -2.55 -11.95
C LEU A 129 15.55 -1.96 -13.02
N ASN A 130 15.86 -0.78 -13.54
CA ASN A 130 15.08 -0.14 -14.60
C ASN A 130 15.06 -0.97 -15.90
N HIS A 131 16.22 -1.48 -16.31
CA HIS A 131 16.33 -2.33 -17.50
C HIS A 131 15.51 -3.62 -17.36
N GLN A 132 15.61 -4.32 -16.24
CA GLN A 132 14.83 -5.53 -15.98
C GLN A 132 13.33 -5.23 -15.91
N ALA A 133 12.94 -4.13 -15.27
CA ALA A 133 11.55 -3.71 -15.20
C ALA A 133 10.95 -3.48 -16.59
N ASN A 134 11.65 -2.75 -17.46
CA ASN A 134 11.22 -2.51 -18.85
C ASN A 134 11.13 -3.80 -19.67
N LYS A 135 12.06 -4.73 -19.45
CA LYS A 135 12.04 -6.05 -20.10
C LYS A 135 10.81 -6.87 -19.67
N LEU A 136 10.46 -6.82 -18.38
CA LEU A 136 9.33 -7.56 -17.82
C LEU A 136 7.97 -6.97 -18.23
N SER A 137 7.84 -5.64 -18.28
CA SER A 137 6.61 -4.97 -18.74
C SER A 137 6.46 -4.96 -20.27
N LYS A 138 7.56 -5.14 -21.00
CA LYS A 138 7.66 -4.91 -22.46
C LYS A 138 7.26 -3.49 -22.88
N GLN A 139 7.23 -2.55 -21.93
CA GLN A 139 6.81 -1.17 -22.11
C GLN A 139 7.63 -0.24 -21.21
N GLU A 140 8.32 0.73 -21.81
CA GLU A 140 9.10 1.73 -21.07
C GLU A 140 8.23 2.80 -20.39
N SER A 141 6.97 2.92 -20.81
CA SER A 141 5.96 3.83 -20.26
C SER A 141 5.04 3.16 -19.25
N ALA A 142 5.38 1.95 -18.76
CA ALA A 142 4.61 1.28 -17.72
C ALA A 142 4.52 2.16 -16.47
N HIS A 143 3.33 2.25 -15.87
CA HIS A 143 3.10 2.97 -14.64
C HIS A 143 3.85 2.29 -13.49
N ARG A 144 4.51 3.06 -12.61
CA ARG A 144 5.40 2.52 -11.58
C ARG A 144 4.99 2.97 -10.19
N LEU A 145 4.69 2.01 -9.32
CA LEU A 145 4.46 2.26 -7.90
C LEU A 145 5.63 1.69 -7.10
N PHE A 146 6.32 2.54 -6.35
CA PHE A 146 7.44 2.18 -5.50
C PHE A 146 7.00 2.15 -4.04
N TYR A 147 6.92 0.96 -3.44
CA TYR A 147 6.66 0.80 -2.01
C TYR A 147 7.96 0.70 -1.23
N LEU A 148 8.27 1.70 -0.41
CA LEU A 148 9.47 1.76 0.39
C LEU A 148 9.25 1.10 1.76
N ALA A 149 9.42 -0.23 1.83
CA ALA A 149 9.43 -0.96 3.11
C ALA A 149 10.86 -1.02 3.69
N LEU A 150 11.48 0.15 3.80
CA LEU A 150 12.89 0.33 4.17
C LEU A 150 13.03 1.10 5.49
N PRO A 151 14.17 0.99 6.19
CA PRO A 151 14.45 1.88 7.31
C PRO A 151 14.68 3.33 6.82
N PRO A 152 14.38 4.35 7.65
CA PRO A 152 14.56 5.77 7.28
C PRO A 152 15.97 6.15 6.84
N SER A 153 16.99 5.43 7.34
CA SER A 153 18.41 5.73 7.06
C SER A 153 18.79 5.61 5.59
N VAL A 154 18.03 4.85 4.79
CA VAL A 154 18.30 4.68 3.35
C VAL A 154 17.32 5.45 2.46
N TYR A 155 16.34 6.15 3.03
CA TYR A 155 15.30 6.83 2.25
C TYR A 155 15.88 7.87 1.31
N GLU A 156 16.73 8.77 1.82
CA GLU A 156 17.25 9.89 1.02
C GLU A 156 17.96 9.37 -0.24
N CYS A 157 18.86 8.41 -0.07
CA CYS A 157 19.63 7.82 -1.16
C CYS A 157 18.75 7.04 -2.15
N VAL A 158 17.83 6.20 -1.66
CA VAL A 158 16.94 5.41 -2.52
C VAL A 158 16.01 6.31 -3.32
N THR A 159 15.43 7.35 -2.72
CA THR A 159 14.49 8.24 -3.41
C THR A 159 15.18 9.04 -4.51
N GLU A 160 16.42 9.47 -4.27
CA GLU A 160 17.23 10.14 -5.28
C GLU A 160 17.52 9.21 -6.47
N LEU A 161 18.02 7.99 -6.19
CA LEU A 161 18.34 7.01 -7.23
C LEU A 161 17.11 6.54 -8.02
N ILE A 162 15.95 6.40 -7.37
CA ILE A 162 14.67 6.11 -8.05
C ILE A 162 14.34 7.23 -9.03
N SER A 163 14.45 8.49 -8.61
CA SER A 163 14.12 9.63 -9.48
C SER A 163 15.08 9.74 -10.67
N LEU A 164 16.36 9.45 -10.47
CA LEU A 164 17.39 9.55 -11.52
C LEU A 164 17.31 8.41 -12.55
N HIS A 165 17.11 7.17 -12.10
CA HIS A 165 17.27 5.99 -12.96
C HIS A 165 15.97 5.25 -13.28
N CYS A 166 14.92 5.41 -12.46
CA CYS A 166 13.73 4.57 -12.53
C CYS A 166 12.43 5.34 -12.85
N ARG A 167 12.50 6.59 -13.29
CA ARG A 167 11.32 7.29 -13.83
C ARG A 167 10.90 6.68 -15.18
N PRO A 168 9.59 6.35 -15.35
CA PRO A 168 9.09 5.84 -16.62
C PRO A 168 9.04 6.94 -17.69
N LYS A 169 9.04 6.54 -18.97
CA LYS A 169 8.81 7.50 -20.06
C LYS A 169 7.32 7.90 -20.11
N SER A 170 7.04 9.12 -20.55
CA SER A 170 5.67 9.58 -20.79
C SER A 170 4.94 8.63 -21.76
N PRO A 171 3.66 8.28 -21.53
CA PRO A 171 2.72 8.80 -20.52
C PRO A 171 2.71 8.06 -19.17
N GLY A 172 3.76 7.27 -18.87
CA GLY A 172 3.88 6.58 -17.59
C GLY A 172 3.96 7.54 -16.40
N TRP A 173 3.41 7.13 -15.25
CA TRP A 173 3.50 7.89 -14.00
C TRP A 173 4.33 7.11 -12.99
N LEU A 174 4.91 7.83 -12.03
CA LEU A 174 5.61 7.27 -10.88
C LEU A 174 4.88 7.67 -9.59
N ARG A 175 4.63 6.72 -8.70
CA ARG A 175 4.11 6.98 -7.35
C ARG A 175 5.00 6.32 -6.32
N LEU A 176 5.28 7.03 -5.23
CA LEU A 176 6.16 6.63 -4.16
C LEU A 176 5.35 6.47 -2.87
N VAL A 177 5.28 5.25 -2.35
CA VAL A 177 4.65 4.95 -1.06
C VAL A 177 5.72 4.91 0.02
N VAL A 178 5.61 5.80 1.00
CA VAL A 178 6.60 6.00 2.06
C VAL A 178 5.98 5.65 3.42
N GLU A 179 6.67 4.82 4.19
CA GLU A 179 6.26 4.42 5.54
C GLU A 179 6.87 5.32 6.61
N LYS A 180 6.17 5.41 7.75
CA LYS A 180 6.65 6.08 8.95
C LYS A 180 7.93 5.40 9.50
N PRO A 181 8.80 6.12 10.23
CA PRO A 181 8.67 7.50 10.72
C PRO A 181 9.05 8.58 9.69
N PHE A 182 8.29 9.68 9.67
CA PHE A 182 8.55 10.87 8.83
C PHE A 182 9.38 11.92 9.59
N GLY A 183 10.56 11.52 10.08
CA GLY A 183 11.34 12.30 11.04
C GLY A 183 10.97 12.02 12.51
N LYS A 184 11.72 12.63 13.43
CA LYS A 184 11.55 12.52 14.89
C LYS A 184 10.99 13.82 15.52
N ASP A 185 11.06 14.92 14.77
CA ASP A 185 10.67 16.28 15.16
C ASP A 185 10.40 17.12 13.89
N LEU A 186 10.03 18.39 14.09
CA LEU A 186 9.75 19.33 13.01
C LEU A 186 10.96 19.52 12.07
N GLU A 187 12.18 19.62 12.61
CA GLU A 187 13.38 19.88 11.81
C GLU A 187 13.72 18.68 10.91
N SER A 188 13.76 17.48 11.47
CA SER A 188 14.03 16.25 10.72
C SER A 188 12.92 15.90 9.73
N SER A 189 11.65 16.18 10.06
CA SER A 189 10.52 16.03 9.13
C SER A 189 10.60 17.03 7.97
N ASN A 190 10.94 18.28 8.24
CA ASN A 190 11.16 19.31 7.21
C ASN A 190 12.33 18.94 6.31
N LYS A 191 13.42 18.40 6.86
CA LYS A 191 14.56 17.92 6.07
C LYS A 191 14.14 16.81 5.09
N LEU A 192 13.43 15.78 5.58
CA LEU A 192 12.92 14.70 4.73
C LEU A 192 11.96 15.22 3.67
N SER A 193 11.04 16.10 4.04
CA SER A 193 10.05 16.66 3.11
C SER A 193 10.71 17.51 2.03
N THR A 194 11.68 18.35 2.40
CA THR A 194 12.48 19.17 1.48
C THR A 194 13.32 18.31 0.54
N HIS A 195 13.84 17.17 1.03
CA HIS A 195 14.55 16.21 0.19
C HIS A 195 13.61 15.60 -0.85
N LEU A 196 12.46 15.06 -0.43
CA LEU A 196 11.50 14.43 -1.33
C LEU A 196 10.95 15.40 -2.38
N SER A 197 10.67 16.65 -2.00
CA SER A 197 10.13 17.66 -2.92
C SER A 197 11.10 18.10 -4.02
N LYS A 198 12.41 17.82 -3.88
CA LYS A 198 13.40 18.06 -4.96
C LYS A 198 13.24 17.08 -6.11
N PHE A 199 12.75 15.87 -5.83
CA PHE A 199 12.75 14.75 -6.77
C PHE A 199 11.34 14.33 -7.22
N PHE A 200 10.33 14.58 -6.39
CA PHE A 200 8.95 14.15 -6.61
C PHE A 200 7.99 15.30 -6.39
N THR A 201 6.90 15.32 -7.16
CA THR A 201 5.77 16.22 -6.88
C THR A 201 4.92 15.63 -5.77
N GLU A 202 4.12 16.47 -5.09
CA GLU A 202 3.32 16.00 -3.96
C GLU A 202 2.26 14.96 -4.38
N GLU A 203 1.76 15.02 -5.62
CA GLU A 203 0.83 14.02 -6.19
C GLU A 203 1.45 12.63 -6.40
N GLU A 204 2.78 12.57 -6.48
CA GLU A 204 3.53 11.32 -6.60
C GLU A 204 3.82 10.70 -5.23
N ILE A 205 3.70 11.44 -4.13
CA ILE A 205 4.10 10.97 -2.79
C ILE A 205 2.87 10.51 -1.98
N TYR A 206 2.90 9.26 -1.53
CA TYR A 206 1.87 8.62 -0.72
C TYR A 206 2.47 8.26 0.64
N ARG A 207 2.28 9.13 1.63
CA ARG A 207 2.73 8.91 3.02
C ARG A 207 1.72 8.03 3.75
N ILE A 208 2.15 6.88 4.23
CA ILE A 208 1.26 5.92 4.88
C ILE A 208 1.08 6.25 6.36
N ASP A 209 -0.17 6.55 6.70
CA ASP A 209 -0.72 6.32 8.03
C ASP A 209 -1.82 5.25 7.94
N HIS A 210 -1.52 4.05 8.42
CA HIS A 210 -2.41 2.91 8.32
C HIS A 210 -3.72 3.06 9.11
N TYR A 211 -3.82 4.02 10.06
CA TYR A 211 -5.10 4.31 10.73
C TYR A 211 -6.12 4.92 9.77
N LEU A 212 -5.68 5.68 8.77
CA LEU A 212 -6.55 6.26 7.74
C LEU A 212 -7.16 5.19 6.83
N GLY A 213 -6.58 3.98 6.80
CA GLY A 213 -7.11 2.82 6.10
C GLY A 213 -8.16 2.03 6.90
N LYS A 214 -8.41 2.35 8.17
CA LYS A 214 -9.40 1.65 8.99
C LYS A 214 -10.81 2.11 8.64
N GLU A 215 -11.71 1.15 8.43
CA GLU A 215 -13.10 1.38 8.05
C GLU A 215 -13.81 2.42 8.95
N MET A 216 -13.68 2.28 10.26
CA MET A 216 -14.32 3.21 11.20
C MET A 216 -13.76 4.63 11.14
N VAL A 217 -12.47 4.80 10.80
CA VAL A 217 -11.85 6.12 10.63
C VAL A 217 -12.36 6.78 9.35
N GLN A 218 -12.47 6.03 8.26
CA GLN A 218 -13.04 6.53 6.99
C GLN A 218 -14.52 6.93 7.15
N ASN A 219 -15.27 6.18 7.96
CA ASN A 219 -16.69 6.46 8.24
C ASN A 219 -16.93 7.77 9.00
N ILE A 220 -15.94 8.36 9.67
CA ILE A 220 -16.10 9.64 10.37
C ILE A 220 -16.59 10.74 9.43
N ILE A 221 -16.07 10.80 8.20
CA ILE A 221 -16.46 11.81 7.21
C ILE A 221 -17.93 11.62 6.82
N VAL A 222 -18.34 10.39 6.53
CA VAL A 222 -19.73 10.06 6.16
C VAL A 222 -20.67 10.39 7.31
N LEU A 223 -20.33 10.00 8.54
CA LEU A 223 -21.13 10.29 9.73
C LEU A 223 -21.34 11.79 9.92
N ARG A 224 -20.26 12.59 9.81
CA ARG A 224 -20.31 14.03 10.04
C ARG A 224 -21.08 14.81 8.96
N PHE A 225 -20.91 14.44 7.70
CA PHE A 225 -21.37 15.29 6.59
C PHE A 225 -22.60 14.74 5.83
N ALA A 226 -22.85 13.43 5.85
CA ALA A 226 -24.02 12.86 5.19
C ALA A 226 -25.29 12.93 6.06
N ASN A 227 -25.16 13.19 7.36
CA ASN A 227 -26.28 13.23 8.31
C ASN A 227 -26.59 14.65 8.75
N GLN A 228 -27.77 15.18 8.41
CA GLN A 228 -28.18 16.54 8.76
C GLN A 228 -28.24 16.82 10.26
N ILE A 229 -28.56 15.81 11.07
CA ILE A 229 -28.63 15.94 12.53
C ILE A 229 -27.20 16.10 13.08
N LEU A 230 -26.30 15.17 12.72
CA LEU A 230 -24.92 15.19 13.21
C LEU A 230 -24.18 16.43 12.72
N SER A 231 -24.39 16.87 11.48
CA SER A 231 -23.74 18.07 10.95
C SER A 231 -24.14 19.35 11.71
N ARG A 232 -25.39 19.45 12.18
CA ARG A 232 -25.88 20.61 12.97
C ARG A 232 -25.33 20.65 14.39
N VAL A 233 -25.13 19.50 15.03
CA VAL A 233 -24.62 19.44 16.41
C VAL A 233 -23.09 19.35 16.48
N TRP A 234 -22.38 19.30 15.34
CA TRP A 234 -20.92 19.21 15.31
C TRP A 234 -20.24 20.57 15.49
N ASN A 235 -20.47 21.24 16.62
CA ASN A 235 -19.89 22.54 16.95
C ASN A 235 -19.74 22.77 18.46
N ARG A 236 -19.08 23.87 18.82
CA ARG A 236 -18.78 24.25 20.22
C ARG A 236 -20.02 24.54 21.09
N ASP A 237 -21.17 24.82 20.47
CA ASP A 237 -22.40 25.13 21.20
C ASP A 237 -23.14 23.85 21.64
N SER A 238 -22.81 22.70 21.04
CA SER A 238 -23.42 21.40 21.32
C SER A 238 -22.43 20.37 21.90
N ILE A 239 -21.13 20.47 21.61
CA ILE A 239 -20.10 19.52 22.07
C ILE A 239 -19.37 20.08 23.29
N ALA A 240 -19.47 19.36 24.41
CA ALA A 240 -18.74 19.70 25.64
C ALA A 240 -17.25 19.32 25.58
N ALA A 241 -16.92 18.14 25.03
CA ALA A 241 -15.54 17.65 24.91
C ALA A 241 -15.42 16.57 23.82
N VAL A 242 -14.20 16.37 23.30
CA VAL A 242 -13.83 15.28 22.39
C VAL A 242 -12.69 14.49 23.01
N SER A 243 -12.85 13.16 23.09
CA SER A 243 -11.83 12.26 23.63
C SER A 243 -11.35 11.28 22.57
N ILE A 244 -10.03 11.23 22.36
CA ILE A 244 -9.38 10.29 21.45
C ILE A 244 -8.53 9.37 22.31
N ILE A 245 -8.86 8.07 22.31
CA ILE A 245 -8.27 7.09 23.22
C ILE A 245 -7.61 6.00 22.37
N PHE A 246 -6.32 5.79 22.60
CA PHE A 246 -5.56 4.65 22.10
C PHE A 246 -5.09 3.81 23.28
N LYS A 247 -5.44 2.52 23.29
CA LYS A 247 -5.09 1.56 24.34
C LYS A 247 -4.63 0.26 23.69
N GLU A 248 -3.57 -0.31 24.24
CA GLU A 248 -3.06 -1.63 23.89
C GLU A 248 -2.98 -2.47 25.17
N ASP A 249 -3.30 -3.75 25.06
CA ASP A 249 -3.17 -4.75 26.13
C ASP A 249 -1.79 -5.43 26.13
N ILE A 250 -0.89 -5.00 25.24
CA ILE A 250 0.47 -5.51 25.08
C ILE A 250 1.51 -4.46 25.49
N GLY A 251 2.62 -4.94 26.07
CA GLY A 251 3.81 -4.11 26.33
C GLY A 251 4.74 -3.99 25.12
N THR A 252 5.99 -3.58 25.35
CA THR A 252 6.97 -3.37 24.25
C THR A 252 7.45 -4.66 23.56
N GLN A 253 7.11 -5.85 24.07
CA GLN A 253 7.33 -7.16 23.45
C GLN A 253 8.70 -7.33 22.75
N GLY A 254 9.78 -6.96 23.43
CA GLY A 254 11.15 -7.09 22.90
C GLY A 254 11.58 -6.00 21.91
N ARG A 255 10.73 -5.00 21.64
CA ARG A 255 11.03 -3.80 20.83
C ARG A 255 11.33 -2.56 21.68
N GLY A 256 11.68 -2.76 22.94
CA GLY A 256 11.94 -1.68 23.91
C GLY A 256 12.96 -0.66 23.41
N GLY A 257 14.05 -1.09 22.77
CA GLY A 257 15.07 -0.17 22.24
C GLY A 257 14.56 0.76 21.15
N TYR A 258 13.68 0.29 20.26
CA TYR A 258 13.04 1.17 19.27
C TYR A 258 12.01 2.10 19.94
N PHE A 259 11.23 1.57 20.89
CA PHE A 259 10.23 2.37 21.60
C PHE A 259 10.87 3.47 22.45
N ASP A 260 12.04 3.24 23.04
CA ASP A 260 12.75 4.22 23.89
C ASP A 260 13.17 5.47 23.10
N GLU A 261 13.55 5.31 21.83
CA GLU A 261 13.94 6.45 20.98
C GLU A 261 12.78 7.34 20.55
N PHE A 262 11.56 6.78 20.41
CA PHE A 262 10.41 7.49 19.85
C PHE A 262 9.36 7.85 20.92
N GLY A 263 9.14 6.97 21.89
CA GLY A 263 8.10 7.09 22.91
C GLY A 263 6.69 6.90 22.34
N ILE A 264 5.67 7.15 23.17
CA ILE A 264 4.26 6.98 22.79
C ILE A 264 3.67 8.17 21.99
N ILE A 265 4.31 9.34 22.07
CA ILE A 265 3.82 10.57 21.43
C ILE A 265 4.14 10.59 19.92
N ARG A 266 5.22 9.92 19.51
CA ARG A 266 5.69 9.86 18.11
C ARG A 266 5.17 8.60 17.41
#